data_AF-A0A0N1R0M3-F1
#
_entry.id   AF-A0A0N1R0M3-F1
#
_cell.length_a   1.000
_cell.length_b   1.000
_cell.length_c   1.000
_cell.angle_alpha   90.00
_cell.angle_beta   90.00
_cell.angle_gamma   90.00
#
_symmetry.space_group_name_H-M   'P 1'
#
loop_
_entity.id
_entity.type
_entity.pdbx_description
1 polymer ?
#
loop_
_entity_poly.entity_id
_entity_poly.type
_entity_poly.pdbx_seq_one_letter_code
_entity_poly.pdbx_strand_id
1 'polypeptide(L)'
;MLNTQEVLKEGEKRKIRSPEAWFIQTCSAQKLHMSFSESRRNENCLIQEGALLFCEQAVVAPVSGDLVFRPLKIEVLSKLLAFIDGAGLVDTTYAESDKWVLLSPEFRAIWQDRKRCEYWFLQQIITPSPAFNKVLALLRKSESYWLVGYLLAQSTSGNTMRMLGEDYGVSYTHFRRLCSRALGGKAKSELRNWRMAQSLLNSVEGHENITQLAVNHGYSSPSHFSSEIKELIGVSPRKLSNIIQLADK
;
A
#
# COMPACT_ATOMS: atom_id res chain seq x y z
N MET A 1 2.19 11.42 5.55
CA MET A 1 1.22 10.30 5.52
C MET A 1 -0.17 10.71 5.97
N LEU A 2 -0.28 11.75 6.79
CA LEU A 2 -1.55 12.33 7.23
C LEU A 2 -2.11 13.34 6.22
N ASN A 3 -3.43 13.34 6.06
CA ASN A 3 -4.20 14.39 5.42
C ASN A 3 -4.54 15.50 6.44
N THR A 4 -5.27 16.51 5.98
CA THR A 4 -5.77 17.61 6.82
C THR A 4 -6.54 17.07 8.02
N GLN A 5 -6.42 17.76 9.16
CA GLN A 5 -7.17 17.42 10.35
C GLN A 5 -8.66 17.67 10.16
N GLU A 6 -9.46 16.75 10.66
CA GLU A 6 -10.91 16.78 10.64
C GLU A 6 -11.44 16.62 12.06
N VAL A 7 -12.66 17.10 12.28
CA VAL A 7 -13.37 17.01 13.55
C VAL A 7 -14.77 16.50 13.27
N LEU A 8 -15.19 15.47 14.01
CA LEU A 8 -16.55 14.97 14.03
C LEU A 8 -17.13 15.30 15.41
N LYS A 9 -18.22 16.08 15.45
CA LYS A 9 -18.81 16.54 16.71
C LYS A 9 -19.55 15.41 17.41
N GLU A 10 -19.66 15.50 18.73
CA GLU A 10 -20.47 14.57 19.52
C GLU A 10 -21.86 14.35 18.89
N GLY A 11 -22.25 13.09 18.69
CA GLY A 11 -23.51 12.69 18.06
C GLY A 11 -23.53 12.72 16.52
N GLU A 12 -22.55 13.34 15.86
CA GLU A 12 -22.47 13.32 14.39
C GLU A 12 -22.05 11.95 13.88
N LYS A 13 -22.63 11.56 12.74
CA LYS A 13 -22.39 10.25 12.12
C LYS A 13 -21.57 10.40 10.84
N ARG A 14 -20.48 9.66 10.74
CA ARG A 14 -19.70 9.51 9.51
C ARG A 14 -19.83 8.12 8.94
N LYS A 15 -20.36 8.02 7.71
CA LYS A 15 -20.50 6.75 6.99
C LYS A 15 -19.25 6.47 6.14
N ILE A 16 -18.47 5.48 6.53
CA ILE A 16 -17.33 4.95 5.78
C ILE A 16 -17.87 3.90 4.80
N ARG A 17 -17.58 4.07 3.50
CA ARG A 17 -18.08 3.19 2.41
C ARG A 17 -16.99 2.38 1.73
N SER A 18 -15.73 2.72 2.00
CA SER A 18 -14.54 2.08 1.47
C SER A 18 -13.48 2.13 2.56
N PRO A 19 -12.50 1.21 2.54
CA PRO A 19 -11.43 1.21 3.54
C PRO A 19 -10.83 2.60 3.76
N GLU A 20 -10.83 3.04 5.02
CA GLU A 20 -10.22 4.27 5.50
C GLU A 20 -9.36 3.96 6.73
N ALA A 21 -8.34 4.78 6.97
CA ALA A 21 -7.61 4.74 8.23
C ALA A 21 -7.47 6.14 8.80
N TRP A 22 -7.63 6.28 10.11
CA TRP A 22 -7.61 7.56 10.82
C TRP A 22 -6.61 7.51 11.98
N PHE A 23 -5.83 8.59 12.10
CA PHE A 23 -5.01 8.83 13.27
C PHE A 23 -5.81 9.70 14.24
N ILE A 24 -6.33 9.08 15.28
CA ILE A 24 -7.19 9.69 16.29
C ILE A 24 -6.31 10.28 17.40
N GLN A 25 -6.58 11.52 17.74
CA GLN A 25 -5.87 12.26 18.78
C GLN A 25 -6.84 12.52 19.93
N THR A 26 -6.55 11.99 21.12
CA THR A 26 -7.26 12.40 22.34
C THR A 26 -6.51 13.56 23.00
N CYS A 27 -7.25 14.49 23.59
CA CYS A 27 -6.68 15.42 24.55
C CYS A 27 -6.67 14.72 25.92
N SER A 28 -5.55 14.81 26.65
CA SER A 28 -5.22 14.02 27.85
C SER A 28 -6.23 14.06 29.02
N ALA A 29 -7.28 14.88 28.93
CA ALA A 29 -8.33 15.01 29.95
C ALA A 29 -9.69 14.43 29.55
N GLN A 30 -9.89 14.01 28.29
CA GLN A 30 -11.18 13.53 27.80
C GLN A 30 -11.07 12.09 27.26
N LYS A 31 -11.82 11.19 27.91
CA LYS A 31 -12.08 9.85 27.40
C LYS A 31 -13.06 9.97 26.21
N LEU A 32 -12.65 9.49 25.04
CA LEU A 32 -13.50 9.51 23.86
C LEU A 32 -14.27 8.20 23.78
N HIS A 33 -15.60 8.27 23.84
CA HIS A 33 -16.46 7.13 23.57
C HIS A 33 -16.86 7.18 22.10
N MET A 34 -16.62 6.09 21.36
CA MET A 34 -17.05 5.97 19.97
C MET A 34 -17.99 4.81 19.79
N SER A 35 -18.93 4.96 18.87
CA SER A 35 -19.82 3.89 18.41
C SER A 35 -19.49 3.53 16.97
N PHE A 36 -19.50 2.24 16.68
CA PHE A 36 -19.36 1.66 15.35
C PHE A 36 -20.61 0.86 15.06
N SER A 37 -21.31 1.23 14.00
CA SER A 37 -22.51 0.52 13.59
C SER A 37 -22.43 0.01 12.16
N GLU A 38 -22.78 -1.26 11.99
CA GLU A 38 -22.97 -1.90 10.69
C GLU A 38 -24.24 -2.75 10.73
N SER A 39 -25.20 -2.44 9.87
CA SER A 39 -26.49 -3.14 9.78
C SER A 39 -27.23 -3.22 11.13
N ARG A 40 -27.08 -4.34 11.88
CA ARG A 40 -27.72 -4.57 13.19
C ARG A 40 -26.73 -4.64 14.36
N ARG A 41 -25.41 -4.62 14.10
CA ARG A 41 -24.39 -4.63 15.15
C ARG A 41 -24.01 -3.20 15.50
N ASN A 42 -23.96 -2.92 16.79
CA ASN A 42 -23.45 -1.68 17.33
C ASN A 42 -22.43 -2.02 18.41
N GLU A 43 -21.20 -1.55 18.25
CA GLU A 43 -20.12 -1.72 19.21
C GLU A 43 -19.67 -0.36 19.70
N ASN A 44 -19.49 -0.25 21.01
CA ASN A 44 -18.95 0.96 21.62
C ASN A 44 -17.52 0.68 22.08
N CYS A 45 -16.61 1.60 21.79
CA CYS A 45 -15.24 1.53 22.28
C CYS A 45 -14.89 2.80 23.07
N LEU A 46 -13.92 2.64 23.96
CA LEU A 46 -13.33 3.72 24.73
C LEU A 46 -11.90 3.96 24.25
N ILE A 47 -11.60 5.18 23.82
CA ILE A 47 -10.24 5.60 23.44
C ILE A 47 -9.70 6.55 24.52
N GLN A 48 -8.59 6.16 25.14
CA GLN A 48 -7.95 6.91 26.22
C GLN A 48 -6.74 7.72 25.75
N GLU A 49 -5.82 7.11 25.01
CA GLU A 49 -4.50 7.69 24.67
C GLU A 49 -4.32 7.96 23.15
N GLY A 50 -5.44 8.07 22.42
CA GLY A 50 -5.48 8.10 20.96
C GLY A 50 -5.58 6.71 20.36
N ALA A 51 -5.71 6.62 19.03
CA ALA A 51 -5.77 5.34 18.34
C ALA A 51 -5.44 5.49 16.85
N LEU A 52 -5.03 4.37 16.24
CA LEU A 52 -5.10 4.19 14.80
C LEU A 52 -6.32 3.34 14.49
N LEU A 53 -7.31 3.96 13.86
CA LEU A 53 -8.48 3.26 13.38
C LEU A 53 -8.24 2.84 11.93
N PHE A 54 -8.43 1.56 11.62
CA PHE A 54 -8.63 1.06 10.27
C PHE A 54 -10.07 0.58 10.18
N CYS A 55 -10.82 1.02 9.17
CA CYS A 55 -12.22 0.67 9.02
C CYS A 55 -12.53 0.36 7.55
N GLU A 56 -13.10 -0.81 7.28
CA GLU A 56 -13.57 -1.19 5.95
C GLU A 56 -14.83 -0.42 5.58
N GLN A 57 -15.86 -0.59 6.42
CA GLN A 57 -17.20 -0.07 6.20
C GLN A 57 -17.95 -0.06 7.53
N ALA A 58 -18.27 1.13 8.02
CA ALA A 58 -19.07 1.32 9.22
C ALA A 58 -19.66 2.73 9.25
N VAL A 59 -20.65 2.94 10.11
CA VAL A 59 -21.01 4.28 10.57
C VAL A 59 -20.34 4.51 11.91
N VAL A 60 -19.43 5.50 11.94
CA VAL A 60 -18.67 5.91 13.12
C VAL A 60 -19.30 7.16 13.70
N ALA A 61 -19.50 7.20 15.02
CA ALA A 61 -19.97 8.41 15.71
C ALA A 61 -19.37 8.52 17.12
N PRO A 62 -18.82 9.68 17.50
CA PRO A 62 -18.46 9.96 18.88
C PRO A 62 -19.74 10.05 19.73
N VAL A 63 -19.79 9.26 20.79
CA VAL A 63 -20.88 9.23 21.77
C VAL A 63 -20.62 10.25 22.89
N SER A 64 -19.35 10.53 23.20
CA SER A 64 -18.97 11.54 24.18
C SER A 64 -17.64 12.18 23.77
N GLY A 65 -17.62 13.51 23.72
CA GLY A 65 -16.48 14.31 23.28
C GLY A 65 -16.42 14.45 21.75
N ASP A 66 -15.68 15.46 21.28
CA ASP A 66 -15.42 15.63 19.85
C ASP A 66 -14.31 14.68 19.38
N LEU A 67 -14.55 13.98 18.27
CA LEU A 67 -13.54 13.15 17.63
C LEU A 67 -12.65 14.02 16.75
N VAL A 68 -11.40 14.22 17.16
CA VAL A 68 -10.36 14.87 16.36
C VAL A 68 -9.47 13.81 15.72
N PHE A 69 -9.38 13.82 14.39
CA PHE A 69 -8.59 12.83 13.66
C PHE A 69 -7.94 13.40 12.42
N ARG A 70 -6.96 12.67 11.90
CA ARG A 70 -6.32 12.93 10.61
C ARG A 70 -6.41 11.67 9.74
N PRO A 71 -7.06 11.71 8.57
CA PRO A 71 -7.06 10.57 7.67
C PRO A 71 -5.65 10.21 7.22
N LEU A 72 -5.35 8.91 7.10
CA LEU A 72 -4.11 8.40 6.54
C LEU A 72 -4.30 8.07 5.06
N LYS A 73 -3.22 8.24 4.30
CA LYS A 73 -3.11 7.75 2.92
C LYS A 73 -2.87 6.24 2.91
N ILE A 74 -3.94 5.46 3.09
CA ILE A 74 -3.86 4.00 3.12
C ILE A 74 -3.26 3.42 1.83
N GLU A 75 -3.35 4.15 0.72
CA GLU A 75 -2.85 3.71 -0.58
C GLU A 75 -1.35 3.42 -0.55
N VAL A 76 -0.59 4.14 0.28
CA VAL A 76 0.85 3.91 0.47
C VAL A 76 1.11 2.56 1.13
N LEU A 77 0.33 2.21 2.16
CA LEU A 77 0.45 0.94 2.88
C LEU A 77 -0.08 -0.22 2.04
N SER A 78 -1.21 -0.03 1.35
CA SER A 78 -1.78 -1.00 0.41
C SER A 78 -0.81 -1.32 -0.72
N LYS A 79 -0.09 -0.31 -1.25
CA LYS A 79 0.96 -0.51 -2.26
C LYS A 79 2.05 -1.41 -1.70
N LEU A 80 2.63 -1.07 -0.54
CA LEU A 80 3.68 -1.90 0.09
C LEU A 80 3.23 -3.33 0.34
N LEU A 81 2.00 -3.52 0.84
CA LEU A 81 1.44 -4.83 1.08
C LEU A 81 1.33 -5.66 -0.21
N ALA A 82 0.85 -5.07 -1.30
CA ALA A 82 0.76 -5.76 -2.59
C ALA A 82 2.13 -6.22 -3.12
N PHE A 83 3.20 -5.46 -2.88
CA PHE A 83 4.57 -5.88 -3.22
C PHE A 83 5.05 -7.07 -2.37
N ILE A 84 4.79 -7.03 -1.07
CA ILE A 84 5.21 -8.07 -0.12
C ILE A 84 4.47 -9.38 -0.41
N ASP A 85 3.16 -9.30 -0.60
CA ASP A 85 2.32 -10.45 -0.95
C ASP A 85 2.70 -10.99 -2.34
N GLY A 86 2.96 -10.12 -3.31
CA GLY A 86 3.42 -10.52 -4.66
C GLY A 86 4.79 -11.20 -4.68
N ALA A 87 5.64 -10.96 -3.68
CA ALA A 87 6.92 -11.65 -3.52
C ALA A 87 6.79 -13.05 -2.88
N GLY A 88 5.59 -13.44 -2.44
CA GLY A 88 5.34 -14.74 -1.80
C GLY A 88 5.98 -14.87 -0.41
N LEU A 89 6.35 -13.76 0.24
CA LEU A 89 7.06 -13.74 1.52
C LEU A 89 6.16 -14.06 2.73
N VAL A 90 4.85 -13.99 2.57
CA VAL A 90 3.86 -14.17 3.65
C VAL A 90 2.75 -15.07 3.16
N ASP A 91 2.38 -16.06 3.95
CA ASP A 91 1.27 -16.96 3.65
C ASP A 91 -0.05 -16.16 3.68
N THR A 92 -0.62 -15.88 2.50
CA THR A 92 -1.79 -14.99 2.31
C THR A 92 -3.10 -15.65 2.71
N THR A 93 -3.12 -16.47 3.76
CA THR A 93 -4.37 -17.00 4.29
C THR A 93 -5.28 -15.81 4.62
N TYR A 94 -6.43 -15.76 3.94
CA TYR A 94 -7.43 -14.71 4.11
C TYR A 94 -8.02 -14.84 5.51
N ALA A 95 -7.34 -14.25 6.49
CA ALA A 95 -7.85 -14.15 7.84
C ALA A 95 -9.19 -13.41 7.81
N GLU A 96 -10.14 -13.85 8.64
CA GLU A 96 -11.36 -13.08 8.86
C GLU A 96 -10.98 -11.64 9.25
N SER A 97 -11.45 -10.68 8.45
CA SER A 97 -11.25 -9.27 8.74
C SER A 97 -12.38 -8.80 9.65
N ASP A 98 -12.04 -8.20 10.78
CA ASP A 98 -12.98 -7.33 11.47
C ASP A 98 -13.30 -6.13 10.56
N LYS A 99 -14.50 -5.58 10.70
CA LYS A 99 -14.94 -4.40 9.94
C LYS A 99 -14.21 -3.13 10.33
N TRP A 100 -13.69 -3.10 11.56
CA TRP A 100 -12.80 -2.09 12.07
C TRP A 100 -11.78 -2.70 13.01
N VAL A 101 -10.60 -2.10 13.05
CA VAL A 101 -9.50 -2.46 13.94
C VAL A 101 -8.96 -1.19 14.56
N LEU A 102 -8.77 -1.22 15.88
CA LEU A 102 -8.09 -0.17 16.62
C LEU A 102 -6.71 -0.68 17.04
N LEU A 103 -5.67 0.04 16.64
CA LEU A 103 -4.32 -0.16 17.15
C LEU A 103 -3.97 0.97 18.12
N SER A 104 -3.15 0.63 19.12
CA SER A 104 -2.56 1.63 20.00
C SER A 104 -1.67 2.59 19.17
N PRO A 105 -1.76 3.91 19.37
CA PRO A 105 -0.94 4.84 18.63
C PRO A 105 0.47 4.81 19.23
N GLU A 106 1.38 4.02 18.65
CA GLU A 106 2.75 3.90 19.17
C GLU A 106 3.42 5.28 19.31
N PHE A 107 3.48 6.09 18.24
CA PHE A 107 3.94 7.48 18.30
C PHE A 107 3.39 8.34 17.15
N ARG A 108 2.94 9.59 17.44
CA ARG A 108 2.47 10.56 16.41
C ARG A 108 3.53 10.82 15.32
N ALA A 109 4.81 10.83 15.68
CA ALA A 109 5.91 11.17 14.79
C ALA A 109 6.09 10.20 13.61
N ILE A 110 5.62 8.96 13.74
CA ILE A 110 5.66 7.94 12.67
C ILE A 110 4.81 8.37 11.48
N TRP A 111 3.66 9.00 11.75
CA TRP A 111 2.65 9.30 10.74
C TRP A 111 2.89 10.64 10.01
N GLN A 112 3.79 11.47 10.53
CA GLN A 112 4.12 12.75 9.90
C GLN A 112 5.01 12.56 8.67
N ASP A 113 5.98 11.65 8.76
CA ASP A 113 6.91 11.35 7.67
C ASP A 113 6.53 10.06 6.94
N ARG A 114 6.70 10.06 5.61
CA ARG A 114 6.35 8.88 4.79
C ARG A 114 7.31 7.72 5.06
N LYS A 115 8.62 7.96 5.07
CA LYS A 115 9.61 6.89 5.23
C LYS A 115 9.49 6.23 6.60
N ARG A 116 9.27 7.01 7.66
CA ARG A 116 9.03 6.47 9.01
C ARG A 116 7.80 5.59 9.08
N CYS A 117 6.71 5.98 8.43
CA CYS A 117 5.49 5.18 8.35
C CYS A 117 5.70 3.88 7.57
N GLU A 118 6.39 3.94 6.43
CA GLU A 118 6.73 2.76 5.63
C GLU A 118 7.64 1.81 6.43
N TYR A 119 8.66 2.35 7.11
CA TYR A 119 9.55 1.58 7.98
C TYR A 119 8.79 0.92 9.14
N TRP A 120 7.93 1.65 9.84
CA TRP A 120 7.08 1.10 10.89
C TRP A 120 6.22 -0.06 10.36
N PHE A 121 5.58 0.13 9.20
CA PHE A 121 4.73 -0.89 8.60
C PHE A 121 5.51 -2.17 8.27
N LEU A 122 6.72 -2.04 7.73
CA LEU A 122 7.61 -3.17 7.47
C LEU A 122 8.01 -3.90 8.75
N GLN A 123 8.30 -3.19 9.83
CA GLN A 123 8.60 -3.81 11.13
C GLN A 123 7.41 -4.64 11.65
N GLN A 124 6.18 -4.14 11.49
CA GLN A 124 4.98 -4.87 11.90
C GLN A 124 4.73 -6.12 11.03
N ILE A 125 5.16 -6.13 9.77
CA ILE A 125 5.01 -7.30 8.89
C ILE A 125 5.96 -8.44 9.24
N ILE A 126 7.16 -8.14 9.76
CA ILE A 126 8.15 -9.17 10.12
C ILE A 126 7.64 -10.06 11.26
N THR A 127 6.91 -9.49 12.22
CA THR A 127 6.29 -10.25 13.33
C THR A 127 4.92 -9.65 13.63
N PRO A 128 3.89 -10.02 12.83
CA PRO A 128 2.60 -9.36 12.92
C PRO A 128 1.85 -9.80 14.17
N SER A 129 1.41 -8.82 14.96
CA SER A 129 0.46 -9.09 16.03
C SER A 129 -0.88 -9.57 15.46
N PRO A 130 -1.70 -10.32 16.22
CA PRO A 130 -3.02 -10.73 15.77
C PRO A 130 -3.92 -9.55 15.35
N ALA A 131 -3.83 -8.41 16.05
CA ALA A 131 -4.55 -7.19 15.67
C ALA A 131 -4.04 -6.60 14.35
N PHE A 132 -2.71 -6.62 14.13
CA PHE A 132 -2.13 -6.13 12.89
C PHE A 132 -2.47 -7.02 11.68
N ASN A 133 -2.58 -8.34 11.86
CA ASN A 133 -3.06 -9.24 10.79
C ASN A 133 -4.46 -8.84 10.28
N LYS A 134 -5.34 -8.38 11.17
CA LYS A 134 -6.66 -7.86 10.77
C LYS A 134 -6.53 -6.56 9.96
N VAL A 135 -5.56 -5.70 10.28
CA VAL A 135 -5.23 -4.52 9.45
C VAL A 135 -4.74 -4.92 8.07
N LEU A 136 -3.89 -5.94 7.96
CA LEU A 136 -3.45 -6.45 6.65
C LEU A 136 -4.64 -6.95 5.83
N ALA A 137 -5.55 -7.73 6.44
CA ALA A 137 -6.76 -8.20 5.79
C ALA A 137 -7.66 -7.03 5.30
N LEU A 138 -7.77 -5.95 6.09
CA LEU A 138 -8.48 -4.73 5.70
C LEU A 138 -7.83 -4.01 4.50
N LEU A 139 -6.49 -3.87 4.50
CA LEU A 139 -5.77 -3.22 3.42
C LEU A 139 -5.91 -3.99 2.09
N ARG A 140 -5.95 -5.32 2.15
CA ARG A 140 -6.19 -6.19 0.97
C ARG A 140 -7.57 -5.98 0.34
N LYS A 141 -8.53 -5.41 1.06
CA LYS A 141 -9.85 -5.06 0.49
C LYS A 141 -9.87 -3.71 -0.21
N SER A 142 -8.78 -2.94 -0.16
CA SER A 142 -8.72 -1.64 -0.81
C SER A 142 -8.50 -1.78 -2.32
N GLU A 143 -9.15 -0.91 -3.09
CA GLU A 143 -8.96 -0.82 -4.55
C GLU A 143 -7.47 -0.59 -4.93
N SER A 144 -6.75 0.17 -4.09
CA SER A 144 -5.32 0.43 -4.33
C SER A 144 -4.46 -0.83 -4.20
N TYR A 145 -4.81 -1.77 -3.33
CA TYR A 145 -4.10 -3.05 -3.20
C TYR A 145 -4.25 -3.88 -4.48
N TRP A 146 -5.49 -4.12 -4.91
CA TRP A 146 -5.78 -4.93 -6.11
C TRP A 146 -5.22 -4.31 -7.37
N LEU A 147 -5.34 -2.98 -7.52
CA LEU A 147 -4.77 -2.28 -8.66
C LEU A 147 -3.25 -2.42 -8.70
N VAL A 148 -2.55 -2.29 -7.57
CA VAL A 148 -1.09 -2.45 -7.54
C VAL A 148 -0.70 -3.90 -7.86
N GLY A 149 -1.40 -4.90 -7.29
CA GLY A 149 -1.17 -6.30 -7.61
C GLY A 149 -1.38 -6.61 -9.10
N TYR A 150 -2.46 -6.09 -9.69
CA TYR A 150 -2.73 -6.17 -11.12
C TYR A 150 -1.61 -5.55 -11.95
N LEU A 151 -1.19 -4.33 -11.62
CA LEU A 151 -0.12 -3.63 -12.33
C LEU A 151 1.24 -4.35 -12.20
N LEU A 152 1.52 -5.00 -11.06
CA LEU A 152 2.72 -5.81 -10.87
C LEU A 152 2.71 -7.02 -11.79
N ALA A 153 1.61 -7.76 -11.84
CA ALA A 153 1.42 -8.90 -12.73
C ALA A 153 1.51 -8.51 -14.22
N GLN A 154 1.11 -7.27 -14.56
CA GLN A 154 1.11 -6.75 -15.93
C GLN A 154 2.37 -5.96 -16.30
N SER A 155 3.35 -5.81 -15.41
CA SER A 155 4.50 -4.91 -15.64
C SER A 155 5.36 -5.29 -16.85
N THR A 156 5.38 -6.58 -17.21
CA THR A 156 6.14 -7.17 -18.33
C THR A 156 5.30 -7.41 -19.59
N SER A 157 3.97 -7.29 -19.55
CA SER A 157 3.09 -7.71 -20.65
C SER A 157 3.15 -6.84 -21.91
N GLY A 158 3.87 -5.72 -21.89
CA GLY A 158 3.95 -4.77 -23.01
C GLY A 158 2.66 -3.98 -23.28
N ASN A 159 1.60 -4.24 -22.52
CA ASN A 159 0.28 -3.63 -22.71
C ASN A 159 0.30 -2.11 -22.52
N THR A 160 -0.52 -1.42 -23.32
CA THR A 160 -0.71 0.03 -23.17
C THR A 160 -1.62 0.33 -21.98
N MET A 161 -1.52 1.54 -21.40
CA MET A 161 -2.42 1.98 -20.34
C MET A 161 -3.91 1.96 -20.72
N ARG A 162 -4.26 2.01 -22.01
CA ARG A 162 -5.63 1.85 -22.48
C ARG A 162 -6.07 0.39 -22.35
N MET A 163 -5.28 -0.54 -22.88
CA MET A 163 -5.55 -1.98 -22.80
C MET A 163 -5.65 -2.45 -21.35
N LEU A 164 -4.74 -1.98 -20.49
CA LEU A 164 -4.78 -2.28 -19.06
C LEU A 164 -6.05 -1.75 -18.38
N GLY A 165 -6.54 -0.58 -18.78
CA GLY A 165 -7.80 -0.04 -18.23
C GLY A 165 -9.03 -0.83 -18.68
N GLU A 166 -9.05 -1.23 -19.96
CA GLU A 166 -10.11 -2.06 -20.54
C GLU A 166 -10.18 -3.43 -19.87
N ASP A 167 -9.03 -4.09 -19.69
CA ASP A 167 -8.91 -5.38 -19.00
C ASP A 167 -9.26 -5.27 -17.51
N TYR A 168 -8.90 -4.15 -16.86
CA TYR A 168 -9.33 -3.84 -15.50
C TYR A 168 -10.83 -3.48 -15.38
N GLY A 169 -11.55 -3.34 -16.50
CA GLY A 169 -13.00 -3.11 -16.52
C GLY A 169 -13.44 -1.65 -16.34
N VAL A 170 -12.55 -0.68 -16.59
CA VAL A 170 -12.87 0.75 -16.41
C VAL A 170 -12.41 1.61 -17.59
N SER A 171 -13.01 2.80 -17.74
CA SER A 171 -12.55 3.74 -18.79
C SER A 171 -11.09 4.15 -18.59
N TYR A 172 -10.38 4.43 -19.70
CA TYR A 172 -8.98 4.90 -19.67
C TYR A 172 -8.74 6.06 -18.70
N THR A 173 -9.63 7.05 -18.70
CA THR A 173 -9.54 8.22 -17.82
C THR A 173 -9.70 7.83 -16.35
N HIS A 174 -10.62 6.91 -16.05
CA HIS A 174 -10.82 6.41 -14.70
C HIS A 174 -9.63 5.57 -14.23
N PHE A 175 -9.15 4.65 -15.07
CA PHE A 175 -7.96 3.84 -14.80
C PHE A 175 -6.75 4.71 -14.46
N ARG A 176 -6.46 5.73 -15.28
CA ARG A 176 -5.35 6.65 -15.04
C ARG A 176 -5.47 7.38 -13.69
N ARG A 177 -6.69 7.74 -13.28
CA ARG A 177 -6.94 8.36 -11.96
C ARG A 177 -6.70 7.37 -10.83
N LEU A 178 -7.20 6.14 -10.95
CA LEU A 178 -6.96 5.06 -10.00
C LEU A 178 -5.44 4.82 -9.83
N CYS A 179 -4.69 4.69 -10.92
CA CYS A 179 -3.24 4.49 -10.85
C CYS A 179 -2.53 5.69 -10.21
N SER A 180 -2.92 6.92 -10.57
CA SER A 180 -2.29 8.12 -9.99
C SER A 180 -2.49 8.18 -8.47
N ARG A 181 -3.67 7.77 -7.98
CA ARG A 181 -3.99 7.73 -6.56
C ARG A 181 -3.24 6.60 -5.84
N ALA A 182 -3.28 5.38 -6.36
CA ALA A 182 -2.65 4.21 -5.74
C ALA A 182 -1.12 4.30 -5.71
N LEU A 183 -0.52 4.89 -6.75
CA LEU A 183 0.93 4.93 -6.90
C LEU A 183 1.57 6.18 -6.29
N GLY A 184 0.79 7.26 -6.11
CA GLY A 184 1.28 8.55 -5.65
C GLY A 184 2.19 9.28 -6.66
N GLY A 185 2.14 8.88 -7.94
CA GLY A 185 3.04 9.36 -8.99
C GLY A 185 2.53 9.06 -10.40
N LYS A 186 3.39 9.24 -11.42
CA LYS A 186 3.04 8.96 -12.82
C LYS A 186 3.06 7.45 -13.08
N ALA A 187 1.90 6.85 -13.38
CA ALA A 187 1.77 5.40 -13.57
C ALA A 187 2.80 4.78 -14.55
N LYS A 188 3.07 5.45 -15.68
CA LYS A 188 4.05 4.97 -16.66
C LYS A 188 5.47 4.88 -16.11
N SER A 189 5.91 5.85 -15.31
CA SER A 189 7.27 5.82 -14.74
C SER A 189 7.40 4.73 -13.68
N GLU A 190 6.36 4.52 -12.87
CA GLU A 190 6.33 3.44 -11.89
C GLU A 190 6.40 2.06 -12.55
N LEU A 191 5.55 1.79 -13.55
CA LEU A 191 5.57 0.53 -14.29
C LEU A 191 6.92 0.27 -14.95
N ARG A 192 7.52 1.30 -15.56
CA ARG A 192 8.87 1.20 -16.12
C ARG A 192 9.90 0.86 -15.03
N ASN A 193 9.84 1.51 -13.88
CA ASN A 193 10.76 1.23 -12.76
C ASN A 193 10.59 -0.20 -12.23
N TRP A 194 9.36 -0.72 -12.16
CA TRP A 194 9.10 -2.08 -11.69
C TRP A 194 9.59 -3.13 -12.67
N ARG A 195 9.35 -2.92 -13.96
CA ARG A 195 9.91 -3.73 -15.03
C ARG A 195 11.43 -3.78 -14.96
N MET A 196 12.08 -2.62 -14.81
CA MET A 196 13.54 -2.56 -14.62
C MET A 196 14.00 -3.34 -13.39
N ALA A 197 13.32 -3.18 -12.24
CA ALA A 197 13.65 -3.91 -11.02
C ALA A 197 13.51 -5.43 -11.19
N GLN A 198 12.43 -5.91 -11.82
CA GLN A 198 12.24 -7.34 -12.11
C GLN A 198 13.28 -7.87 -13.10
N SER A 199 13.60 -7.12 -14.15
CA SER A 199 14.65 -7.51 -15.10
C SER A 199 16.02 -7.63 -14.42
N LEU A 200 16.31 -6.74 -13.46
CA LEU A 200 17.54 -6.81 -12.67
C LEU A 200 17.55 -8.01 -11.74
N LEU A 201 16.46 -8.27 -11.03
CA LEU A 201 16.34 -9.43 -10.15
C LEU A 201 16.59 -10.73 -10.93
N ASN A 202 15.89 -10.93 -12.06
CA ASN A 202 16.08 -12.09 -12.92
C ASN A 202 17.51 -12.20 -13.49
N SER A 203 18.16 -11.07 -13.76
CA SER A 203 19.55 -11.03 -14.22
C SER A 203 20.54 -11.44 -13.14
N VAL A 204 20.24 -11.14 -11.87
CA VAL A 204 21.10 -11.43 -10.73
C VAL A 204 20.94 -12.88 -10.29
N GLU A 205 19.71 -13.38 -10.29
CA GLU A 205 19.39 -14.78 -9.96
C GLU A 205 19.87 -15.77 -11.04
N GLY A 206 20.48 -15.27 -12.13
CA GLY A 206 21.10 -16.10 -13.17
C GLY A 206 20.12 -16.85 -14.06
N HIS A 207 18.83 -16.50 -13.99
CA HIS A 207 17.77 -17.22 -14.68
C HIS A 207 17.77 -16.99 -16.20
N GLU A 208 18.30 -15.85 -16.69
CA GLU A 208 18.18 -15.46 -18.09
C GLU A 208 19.42 -14.70 -18.61
N ASN A 209 19.77 -14.92 -19.89
CA ASN A 209 20.77 -14.09 -20.57
C ASN A 209 20.17 -12.72 -20.94
N ILE A 210 21.02 -11.73 -21.19
CA ILE A 210 20.63 -10.33 -21.45
C ILE A 210 19.64 -10.18 -22.61
N THR A 211 19.74 -11.04 -23.63
CA THR A 211 18.82 -11.01 -24.77
C THR A 211 17.43 -11.50 -24.37
N GLN A 212 17.37 -12.60 -23.61
CA GLN A 212 16.14 -13.16 -23.09
C GLN A 212 15.44 -12.18 -22.13
N LEU A 213 16.21 -11.54 -21.24
CA LEU A 213 15.72 -10.50 -20.33
C LEU A 213 15.08 -9.33 -21.07
N ALA A 214 15.73 -8.85 -22.13
CA ALA A 214 15.21 -7.73 -22.90
C ALA A 214 13.84 -8.06 -23.53
N VAL A 215 13.69 -9.25 -24.11
CA VAL A 215 12.44 -9.70 -24.73
C VAL A 215 11.36 -9.94 -23.67
N ASN A 216 11.66 -10.70 -22.63
CA ASN A 216 10.70 -11.13 -21.61
C ASN A 216 10.14 -9.96 -20.79
N HIS A 217 10.88 -8.87 -20.69
CA HIS A 217 10.46 -7.67 -19.96
C HIS A 217 9.96 -6.55 -20.88
N GLY A 218 9.78 -6.81 -22.19
CA GLY A 218 9.16 -5.85 -23.10
C GLY A 218 10.04 -4.68 -23.51
N TYR A 219 11.36 -4.88 -23.59
CA TYR A 219 12.29 -3.93 -24.20
C TYR A 219 12.43 -4.18 -25.70
N SER A 220 12.65 -3.10 -26.45
CA SER A 220 12.79 -3.13 -27.91
C SER A 220 14.07 -3.83 -28.38
N SER A 221 15.11 -3.87 -27.54
CA SER A 221 16.38 -4.54 -27.82
C SER A 221 17.23 -4.70 -26.55
N PRO A 222 18.23 -5.61 -26.55
CA PRO A 222 19.21 -5.74 -25.46
C PRO A 222 20.00 -4.45 -25.17
N SER A 223 20.23 -3.63 -26.21
CA SER A 223 20.89 -2.33 -26.08
C SER A 223 19.98 -1.29 -25.41
N HIS A 224 18.69 -1.27 -25.75
CA HIS A 224 17.70 -0.43 -25.08
C HIS A 224 17.61 -0.78 -23.59
N PHE A 225 17.52 -2.07 -23.26
CA PHE A 225 17.58 -2.57 -21.89
C PHE A 225 18.85 -2.10 -21.15
N SER A 226 20.03 -2.30 -21.73
CA SER A 226 21.30 -1.93 -21.10
C SER A 226 21.42 -0.43 -20.86
N SER A 227 20.87 0.40 -21.76
CA SER A 227 20.87 1.85 -21.63
C SER A 227 19.97 2.34 -20.50
N GLU A 228 18.72 1.87 -20.44
CA GLU A 228 17.79 2.28 -19.39
C GLU A 228 18.27 1.86 -17.99
N ILE A 229 18.83 0.65 -17.85
CA ILE A 229 19.39 0.20 -16.56
C ILE A 229 20.56 1.08 -16.11
N LYS A 230 21.46 1.43 -17.04
CA LYS A 230 22.61 2.30 -16.75
C LYS A 230 22.17 3.71 -16.38
N GLU A 231 21.13 4.24 -17.01
CA GLU A 231 20.57 5.55 -16.70
C GLU A 231 19.97 5.60 -15.28
N LEU A 232 19.31 4.51 -14.86
CA LEU A 232 18.64 4.46 -13.56
C LEU A 232 19.59 4.19 -12.38
N ILE A 233 20.51 3.22 -12.53
CA ILE A 233 21.35 2.72 -11.41
C ILE A 233 22.80 3.22 -11.51
N GLY A 234 23.18 3.83 -12.63
CA GLY A 234 24.55 4.32 -12.86
C GLY A 234 25.55 3.24 -13.24
N VAL A 235 25.14 1.96 -13.28
CA VAL A 235 25.97 0.82 -13.68
C VAL A 235 25.21 -0.10 -14.62
N SER A 236 25.93 -0.73 -15.56
CA SER A 236 25.33 -1.67 -16.52
C SER A 236 24.92 -2.99 -15.85
N PRO A 237 23.92 -3.72 -16.39
CA PRO A 237 23.49 -5.03 -15.87
C PRO A 237 24.63 -6.02 -15.62
N ARG A 238 25.58 -6.15 -16.57
CA ARG A 238 26.75 -7.03 -16.44
C ARG A 238 27.63 -6.68 -15.25
N LYS A 239 27.91 -5.38 -15.08
CA LYS A 239 28.74 -4.90 -13.96
C LYS A 239 28.03 -5.13 -12.63
N LEU A 240 26.72 -4.96 -12.58
CA LEU A 240 25.91 -5.22 -11.38
C LEU A 240 25.93 -6.72 -11.01
N SER A 241 25.70 -7.60 -11.98
CA SER A 241 25.77 -9.07 -11.80
C SER A 241 27.15 -9.50 -11.29
N ASN A 242 28.23 -8.96 -11.86
CA ASN A 242 29.58 -9.22 -11.37
C ASN A 242 29.80 -8.75 -9.92
N ILE A 243 29.28 -7.57 -9.54
CA ILE A 243 29.41 -7.04 -8.17
C ILE A 243 28.69 -7.96 -7.19
N ILE A 244 27.49 -8.44 -7.53
CA ILE A 244 26.70 -9.29 -6.65
C ILE A 244 27.33 -10.68 -6.51
N GLN A 245 27.79 -11.28 -7.62
CA GLN A 245 28.55 -12.55 -7.59
C GLN A 245 29.87 -12.47 -6.82
N LEU A 246 30.48 -11.28 -6.74
CA LEU A 246 31.68 -11.03 -5.95
C LEU A 246 31.36 -10.82 -4.46
N ALA A 247 30.14 -10.41 -4.10
CA ALA A 247 29.70 -10.23 -2.72
C ALA A 247 29.23 -11.54 -2.07
N ASP A 248 28.84 -12.53 -2.86
CA ASP A 248 28.47 -13.89 -2.43
C ASP A 248 29.69 -14.84 -2.24
N LYS A 249 30.92 -14.31 -2.37
CA LYS A 249 32.19 -15.00 -2.10
C LYS A 249 32.88 -14.46 -0.86
#